data_AF-A0AAI8B685-F1
#
_entry.id   AF-A0AAI8B685-F1
#
_cell.length_a   1.000
_cell.length_b   1.000
_cell.length_c   1.000
_cell.angle_alpha   90.00
_cell.angle_beta   90.00
_cell.angle_gamma   90.00
#
_symmetry.space_group_name_H-M   'P 1'
#
loop_
_entity.id
_entity.type
_entity.pdbx_description
1 polymer ?
#
loop_
_entity_poly.entity_id
_entity_poly.type
_entity_poly.pdbx_seq_one_letter_code
_entity_poly.pdbx_strand_id
1 'polypeptide(L)'
;MSQYAKIKAQIAELQAQADEVRHQEVAAVIAELQGKIAEYGLTAQDLGFAERARRGRPPKKGPLPPKYRDPKSGSTWSGRGKPPHWIVGKKPRAVFDRLIIERLAKRKPHLPMRLSSLRSVMGASFLQWRRLKG
;
A
#
# COMPACT_ATOMS: atom_id res chain seq x y z
N MET A 1 -59.02 8.93 16.32
CA MET A 1 -57.69 8.92 16.96
C MET A 1 -57.83 9.36 18.42
N SER A 2 -57.19 8.69 19.37
CA SER A 2 -57.20 9.06 20.80
C SER A 2 -56.35 10.31 21.06
N GLN A 3 -56.61 11.03 22.16
CA GLN A 3 -55.83 12.21 22.55
C GLN A 3 -54.33 11.90 22.70
N TYR A 4 -54.00 10.74 23.26
CA TYR A 4 -52.63 10.24 23.36
C TYR A 4 -51.96 10.07 21.99
N ALA A 5 -52.68 9.52 21.00
CA ALA A 5 -52.17 9.35 19.65
C ALA A 5 -51.86 10.70 18.98
N LYS A 6 -52.67 11.74 19.24
CA LYS A 6 -52.43 13.10 18.73
C LYS A 6 -51.15 13.70 19.32
N ILE A 7 -50.95 13.59 20.63
CA ILE A 7 -49.76 14.11 21.31
C ILE A 7 -48.50 13.39 20.78
N LYS A 8 -48.56 12.08 20.58
CA LYS A 8 -47.43 11.33 19.98
C LYS A 8 -47.10 11.79 18.57
N ALA A 9 -48.10 12.05 17.73
CA ALA A 9 -47.87 12.56 16.38
C ALA A 9 -47.21 13.95 16.41
N GLN A 10 -47.64 14.83 17.33
CA GLN A 10 -47.02 16.15 17.50
C GLN A 10 -45.57 16.07 17.98
N ILE A 11 -45.25 15.14 18.89
CA ILE A 11 -43.86 14.93 19.34
C ILE A 11 -42.99 14.49 18.16
N ALA A 12 -43.46 13.54 17.35
CA ALA A 12 -42.71 13.05 16.20
C ALA A 12 -42.45 14.17 15.17
N GLU A 13 -43.45 15.00 14.90
CA GLU A 13 -43.32 16.16 14.02
C GLU A 13 -42.28 17.17 14.56
N LEU A 14 -42.36 17.53 15.84
CA LEU A 14 -41.41 18.45 16.46
C LEU A 14 -39.99 17.88 16.51
N GLN A 15 -39.84 16.57 16.68
CA GLN A 15 -38.54 15.90 16.60
C GLN A 15 -37.96 15.97 15.19
N ALA A 16 -38.76 15.71 14.16
CA ALA A 16 -38.32 15.83 12.78
C ALA A 16 -37.88 17.27 12.44
N GLN A 17 -38.62 18.27 12.94
CA GLN A 17 -38.24 19.69 12.79
C GLN A 17 -36.94 20.01 13.52
N ALA A 18 -36.75 19.50 14.75
CA ALA A 18 -35.52 19.70 15.50
C ALA A 18 -34.31 19.08 14.80
N ASP A 19 -34.46 17.89 14.23
CA ASP A 19 -33.39 17.22 13.48
C ASP A 19 -33.01 17.99 12.21
N GLU A 20 -33.99 18.50 11.46
CA GLU A 20 -33.74 19.34 10.28
C GLU A 20 -32.95 20.60 10.64
N VAL A 21 -33.39 21.33 11.66
CA VAL A 21 -32.67 22.54 12.14
C VAL A 21 -31.26 22.18 12.59
N ARG A 22 -31.09 21.08 13.34
CA ARG A 22 -29.77 20.60 13.77
C ARG A 22 -28.87 20.31 12.58
N HIS A 23 -29.37 19.68 11.52
CA HIS A 23 -28.58 19.41 10.33
C HIS A 23 -28.09 20.69 9.64
N GLN A 24 -28.97 21.69 9.53
CA GLN A 24 -28.64 22.99 8.95
C GLN A 24 -27.60 23.76 9.79
N GLU A 25 -27.80 23.81 11.12
CA GLU A 25 -26.85 24.44 12.04
C GLU A 25 -25.48 23.76 12.00
N VAL A 26 -25.44 22.43 12.04
CA VAL A 26 -24.19 21.67 11.97
C VAL A 26 -23.49 21.91 10.65
N ALA A 27 -24.22 21.94 9.52
CA ALA A 27 -23.63 22.24 8.22
C ALA A 27 -23.02 23.65 8.17
N ALA A 28 -23.71 24.65 8.73
CA ALA A 28 -23.21 26.02 8.81
C ALA A 28 -21.94 26.12 9.67
N VAL A 29 -21.93 25.48 10.84
CA VAL A 29 -20.75 25.43 11.72
C VAL A 29 -19.57 24.74 11.04
N ILE A 30 -19.82 23.64 10.31
CA ILE A 30 -18.78 22.95 9.54
C ILE A 30 -18.18 23.89 8.50
N ALA A 31 -19.00 24.63 7.75
CA ALA A 31 -18.51 25.57 6.75
C ALA A 31 -17.66 26.69 7.37
N GLU A 32 -18.08 27.24 8.52
CA GLU A 32 -17.31 28.24 9.25
C GLU A 32 -15.95 27.68 9.72
N LEU A 33 -15.94 26.47 10.29
CA LEU A 33 -14.72 25.82 10.74
C LEU A 33 -13.79 25.49 9.56
N GLN A 34 -14.31 25.07 8.42
CA GLN A 34 -13.52 24.84 7.21
C GLN A 34 -12.85 26.13 6.72
N GLY A 35 -13.55 27.27 6.79
CA GLY A 35 -12.97 28.58 6.50
C GLY A 35 -11.79 28.91 7.43
N LYS A 36 -11.98 28.77 8.74
CA LYS A 36 -10.92 29.02 9.74
C LYS A 36 -9.74 28.05 9.57
N ILE A 37 -10.01 26.79 9.28
CA ILE A 37 -8.96 25.79 9.00
C ILE A 37 -8.13 26.22 7.80
N ALA A 38 -8.76 26.70 6.72
CA ALA A 38 -8.07 27.16 5.53
C ALA A 38 -7.29 28.45 5.76
N GLU A 39 -7.86 29.42 6.49
CA GLU A 39 -7.24 30.71 6.79
C GLU A 39 -5.94 30.57 7.60
N TYR A 40 -5.97 29.73 8.64
CA TYR A 40 -4.81 29.52 9.52
C TYR A 40 -3.94 28.32 9.11
N GLY A 41 -4.29 27.62 8.04
CA GLY A 41 -3.57 26.42 7.58
C GLY A 41 -3.55 25.28 8.62
N LEU A 42 -4.62 25.15 9.41
CA LEU A 42 -4.69 24.16 10.48
C LEU A 42 -4.76 22.75 9.92
N THR A 43 -4.09 21.81 10.57
CA THR A 43 -4.14 20.40 10.21
C THR A 43 -4.90 19.59 11.27
N ALA A 44 -5.26 18.36 10.92
CA ALA A 44 -5.84 17.42 11.88
C ALA A 44 -4.89 17.11 13.07
N GLN A 45 -3.60 17.41 12.96
CA GLN A 45 -2.64 17.30 14.08
C GLN A 45 -2.83 18.45 15.06
N ASP A 46 -2.96 19.68 14.57
CA ASP A 46 -3.15 20.89 15.37
C ASP A 46 -4.49 20.88 16.11
N LEU A 47 -5.49 20.22 15.52
CA LEU A 47 -6.80 20.00 16.13
C LEU A 47 -6.86 18.74 17.04
N GLY A 48 -5.74 18.04 17.24
CA GLY A 48 -5.65 16.87 18.13
C GLY A 48 -6.30 15.58 17.60
N PHE A 49 -6.71 15.52 16.33
CA PHE A 49 -7.36 14.35 15.72
C PHE A 49 -6.38 13.27 15.21
N ALA A 50 -5.09 13.58 15.08
CA ALA A 50 -4.09 12.70 14.47
C ALA A 50 -3.84 11.38 15.24
N GLU A 51 -4.02 11.39 16.56
CA GLU A 51 -3.74 10.23 17.41
C GLU A 51 -4.78 9.10 17.25
N ARG A 52 -6.03 9.45 16.91
CA ARG A 52 -7.09 8.45 16.62
C ARG A 52 -6.91 7.79 15.25
N ALA A 53 -6.36 8.51 14.26
CA ALA A 53 -6.16 7.97 12.91
C ALA A 53 -5.16 6.80 12.86
N ARG A 54 -4.18 6.77 13.79
CA ARG A 54 -3.17 5.71 13.89
C ARG A 54 -3.69 4.43 14.54
N ARG A 55 -4.75 4.50 15.35
CA ARG A 55 -5.29 3.34 16.09
C ARG A 55 -6.31 2.51 15.31
N GLY A 56 -6.92 3.08 14.26
CA GLY A 56 -8.04 2.44 13.55
C GLY A 56 -7.71 1.77 12.21
N ARG A 57 -6.56 2.09 11.59
CA ARG A 57 -6.21 1.53 10.27
C ARG A 57 -5.04 0.55 10.41
N PRO A 58 -5.30 -0.78 10.40
CA PRO A 58 -4.20 -1.73 10.23
C PRO A 58 -3.49 -1.40 8.92
N PRO A 59 -2.15 -1.46 8.86
CA PRO A 59 -1.42 -1.22 7.63
C PRO A 59 -1.98 -2.14 6.56
N LYS A 60 -2.32 -1.60 5.37
CA LYS A 60 -2.68 -2.41 4.20
C LYS A 60 -1.50 -3.34 3.92
N LYS A 61 -1.58 -4.58 4.39
CA LYS A 61 -0.59 -5.61 4.04
C LYS A 61 -0.74 -5.82 2.54
N GLY A 62 0.23 -5.32 1.77
CA GLY A 62 0.27 -5.56 0.33
C GLY A 62 0.26 -7.07 0.03
N PRO A 63 -0.11 -7.46 -1.20
CA PRO A 63 -0.09 -8.87 -1.60
C PRO A 63 1.32 -9.45 -1.34
N LEU A 64 1.38 -10.59 -0.64
CA LEU A 64 2.65 -11.24 -0.35
C LEU A 64 3.36 -11.64 -1.64
N PRO A 65 4.71 -11.61 -1.67
CA PRO A 65 5.47 -12.09 -2.81
C PRO A 65 5.08 -13.55 -3.11
N PRO A 66 4.87 -13.89 -4.40
CA PRO A 66 4.52 -15.24 -4.79
C PRO A 66 5.63 -16.23 -4.42
N LYS A 67 5.27 -17.27 -3.66
CA LYS A 67 6.22 -18.27 -3.15
C LYS A 67 6.41 -19.45 -4.11
N TYR A 68 5.41 -19.74 -4.94
CA TYR A 68 5.41 -20.87 -5.87
C TYR A 68 5.05 -20.39 -7.28
N ARG A 69 5.64 -21.00 -8.31
CA ARG A 69 5.33 -20.75 -9.73
C ARG A 69 5.23 -22.08 -10.49
N ASP A 70 4.18 -22.23 -11.29
CA ASP A 70 4.02 -23.39 -12.17
C ASP A 70 4.98 -23.28 -13.37
N PRO A 71 5.85 -24.27 -13.63
CA PRO A 71 6.73 -24.25 -14.80
C PRO A 71 6.00 -24.34 -16.14
N LYS A 72 4.75 -24.83 -16.18
CA LYS A 72 3.99 -24.99 -17.43
C LYS A 72 3.10 -23.80 -17.75
N SER A 73 2.30 -23.31 -16.79
CA SER A 73 1.39 -22.17 -17.00
C SER A 73 1.96 -20.81 -16.56
N GLY A 74 3.06 -20.79 -15.82
CA GLY A 74 3.60 -19.57 -15.22
C GLY A 74 2.77 -19.01 -14.05
N SER A 75 1.65 -19.65 -13.68
CA SER A 75 0.78 -19.25 -12.57
C SER A 75 1.53 -19.22 -11.25
N THR A 76 1.32 -18.19 -10.45
CA THR A 76 1.99 -18.03 -9.16
C THR A 76 1.04 -18.19 -7.97
N TRP A 77 1.53 -18.77 -6.87
CA TRP A 77 0.76 -18.89 -5.63
C TRP A 77 1.59 -18.43 -4.42
N SER A 78 0.98 -17.62 -3.56
CA SER A 78 1.62 -17.06 -2.36
C SER A 78 1.74 -18.06 -1.19
N GLY A 79 1.13 -19.24 -1.30
CA GLY A 79 1.13 -20.26 -0.25
C GLY A 79 0.07 -20.06 0.84
N ARG A 80 -0.79 -19.04 0.72
CA ARG A 80 -1.96 -18.83 1.58
C ARG A 80 -3.25 -19.05 0.79
N GLY A 81 -4.28 -19.58 1.45
CA GLY A 81 -5.60 -19.84 0.86
C GLY A 81 -5.72 -21.20 0.18
N LYS A 82 -6.80 -21.41 -0.59
CA LYS A 82 -7.04 -22.67 -1.29
C LYS A 82 -5.94 -22.89 -2.35
N PRO A 83 -5.20 -24.01 -2.31
CA PRO A 83 -4.16 -24.28 -3.28
C PRO A 83 -4.77 -24.44 -4.69
N PRO A 84 -4.11 -23.90 -5.72
CA PRO A 84 -4.52 -24.12 -7.10
C PRO A 84 -4.30 -25.58 -7.50
N HIS A 85 -5.07 -26.04 -8.50
CA HIS A 85 -5.14 -27.45 -8.90
C HIS A 85 -3.78 -28.09 -9.23
N TRP A 86 -2.81 -27.29 -9.72
CA TRP A 86 -1.45 -27.77 -10.04
C TRP A 86 -0.57 -28.11 -8.82
N ILE A 87 -0.98 -27.71 -7.61
CA ILE A 87 -0.30 -28.03 -6.32
C ILE A 87 -1.07 -29.08 -5.50
N VAL A 88 -2.38 -29.21 -5.69
CA VAL A 88 -3.22 -30.14 -4.93
C VAL A 88 -2.73 -31.59 -5.12
N GLY A 89 -2.47 -32.30 -4.02
CA GLY A 89 -2.04 -33.71 -4.02
C GLY A 89 -0.53 -33.95 -4.20
N LYS A 90 0.27 -32.92 -4.49
CA LYS A 90 1.74 -33.04 -4.53
C LYS A 90 2.32 -32.74 -3.15
N LYS A 91 3.22 -33.59 -2.64
CA LYS A 91 3.98 -33.31 -1.41
C LYS A 91 4.66 -31.94 -1.60
N PRO A 92 4.50 -30.97 -0.68
CA PRO A 92 4.99 -29.63 -0.86
C PRO A 92 6.44 -29.65 -1.34
N ARG A 93 7.31 -30.42 -0.66
CA ARG A 93 8.74 -30.63 -0.95
C ARG A 93 9.08 -31.11 -2.37
N ALA A 94 8.21 -31.81 -3.08
CA ALA A 94 8.49 -32.29 -4.44
C ALA A 94 8.22 -31.22 -5.52
N VAL A 95 7.51 -30.14 -5.16
CA VAL A 95 7.30 -28.95 -6.01
C VAL A 95 8.41 -27.90 -5.76
N PHE A 96 9.37 -28.17 -4.85
CA PHE A 96 10.38 -27.19 -4.40
C PHE A 96 11.50 -26.95 -5.41
N ASP A 97 11.72 -27.83 -6.38
CA ASP A 97 12.98 -27.84 -7.12
C ASP A 97 12.98 -27.02 -8.42
N ARG A 98 12.46 -25.79 -8.35
CA ARG A 98 12.82 -24.73 -9.31
C ARG A 98 12.58 -23.34 -8.73
N LEU A 99 13.59 -22.89 -8.00
CA LEU A 99 14.17 -21.54 -7.97
C LEU A 99 13.19 -20.36 -8.18
N ILE A 100 12.78 -19.70 -7.10
CA ILE A 100 13.45 -18.49 -6.57
C ILE A 100 13.28 -17.30 -7.55
N ILE A 101 12.31 -16.43 -7.28
CA ILE A 101 12.25 -15.05 -7.82
C ILE A 101 13.44 -14.19 -7.33
N GLU A 102 14.37 -14.75 -6.56
CA GLU A 102 15.44 -14.05 -5.84
C GLU A 102 16.87 -14.59 -6.13
N ARG A 103 17.19 -15.00 -7.37
CA ARG A 103 18.57 -15.41 -7.73
C ARG A 103 19.24 -14.53 -8.78
N LEU A 104 18.69 -13.35 -9.06
CA LEU A 104 19.37 -12.33 -9.88
C LEU A 104 19.82 -11.10 -9.09
N ALA A 105 19.40 -10.91 -7.83
CA ALA A 105 19.86 -9.77 -7.01
C ALA A 105 21.17 -10.03 -6.24
N LYS A 106 21.67 -11.28 -6.18
CA LYS A 106 22.91 -11.65 -5.47
C LYS A 106 23.92 -12.34 -6.39
N ARG A 107 24.38 -11.63 -7.42
CA ARG A 107 25.76 -11.76 -7.91
C ARG A 107 26.28 -10.36 -8.25
N LYS A 108 26.79 -9.65 -7.25
CA LYS A 108 27.85 -8.66 -7.51
C LYS A 108 29.00 -9.45 -8.16
N PRO A 109 29.48 -9.10 -9.36
CA PRO A 109 30.80 -9.55 -9.75
C PRO A 109 31.79 -8.89 -8.77
N HIS A 110 32.36 -9.70 -7.89
CA HIS A 110 33.57 -9.36 -7.18
C HIS A 110 34.67 -9.27 -8.25
N LEU A 111 35.31 -8.12 -8.38
CA LEU A 111 36.56 -8.02 -9.11
C LEU A 111 37.63 -8.70 -8.24
N PRO A 112 38.29 -9.79 -8.67
CA PRO A 112 39.53 -10.16 -8.03
C PRO A 112 40.61 -9.18 -8.49
N MET A 113 41.04 -8.29 -7.60
CA MET A 113 42.44 -7.88 -7.61
C MET A 113 43.29 -9.14 -7.41
N ARG A 114 44.13 -9.48 -8.38
CA ARG A 114 45.50 -9.92 -8.09
C ARG A 114 46.46 -9.29 -9.09
N LEU A 115 47.29 -8.42 -8.52
CA LEU A 115 48.57 -7.99 -9.07
C LEU A 115 49.43 -9.24 -9.32
N SER A 116 49.95 -9.38 -10.54
CA SER A 116 51.38 -9.51 -10.84
C SER A 116 51.63 -10.27 -12.14
N SER A 117 52.40 -9.63 -13.03
CA SER A 117 53.15 -10.22 -14.13
C SER A 117 52.37 -10.79 -15.33
N LEU A 118 52.04 -9.91 -16.26
CA LEU A 118 52.67 -9.96 -17.59
C LEU A 118 52.68 -8.55 -18.19
N ARG A 119 53.84 -7.95 -18.00
CA ARG A 119 54.37 -6.83 -18.76
C ARG A 119 54.31 -7.18 -20.25
N SER A 120 54.01 -6.18 -21.06
CA SER A 120 54.22 -6.13 -22.51
C SER A 120 52.98 -6.29 -23.39
N VAL A 121 52.85 -5.31 -24.28
CA VAL A 121 52.05 -5.21 -25.51
C VAL A 121 50.65 -4.61 -25.37
N MET A 122 50.53 -3.42 -25.98
CA MET A 122 49.34 -2.60 -26.28
C MET A 122 48.93 -1.55 -25.25
N GLY A 123 49.70 -0.46 -25.25
CA GLY A 123 49.28 0.84 -24.73
C GLY A 123 48.29 1.56 -25.67
N ALA A 124 47.65 2.58 -25.08
CA ALA A 124 46.92 3.67 -25.74
C ALA A 124 45.66 3.31 -26.54
N SER A 125 44.53 3.07 -25.86
CA SER A 125 43.19 3.38 -26.44
C SER A 125 42.05 3.53 -25.43
N PHE A 126 42.35 3.78 -24.14
CA PHE A 126 41.29 3.92 -23.13
C PHE A 126 40.84 5.38 -22.89
N LEU A 127 41.59 6.36 -23.40
CA LEU A 127 41.27 7.79 -23.27
C LEU A 127 40.56 8.39 -24.50
N GLN A 128 40.30 7.60 -25.55
CA GLN A 128 39.64 8.05 -26.78
C GLN A 128 38.15 7.64 -26.88
N TRP A 129 37.67 6.73 -26.04
CA TRP A 129 36.26 6.29 -26.03
C TRP A 129 35.31 7.32 -25.37
N ARG A 130 35.82 8.16 -24.46
CA ARG A 130 35.05 9.18 -23.73
C ARG A 130 34.96 10.53 -24.48
N ARG A 131 34.73 10.50 -25.80
CA ARG A 131 34.45 11.69 -26.63
C ARG A 131 33.40 11.44 -27.72
N LEU A 132 32.66 10.32 -27.70
CA LEU A 132 31.70 9.99 -28.76
C LEU A 132 30.40 9.35 -28.25
N LYS A 133 29.88 9.80 -27.11
CA LYS A 133 28.45 9.65 -26.75
C LYS A 133 27.95 10.90 -26.03
N GLY A 134 27.85 11.97 -26.81
CA GLY A 134 26.61 12.77 -26.83
C GLY A 134 25.59 12.04 -27.70
#